data_AF-A0A183M5Z7-F1
#
_entry.id   AF-A0A183M5Z7-F1
#
_cell.length_a   1.000
_cell.length_b   1.000
_cell.length_c   1.000
_cell.angle_alpha   90.00
_cell.angle_beta   90.00
_cell.angle_gamma   90.00
#
_symmetry.space_group_name_H-M   'P 1'
#
loop_
_entity.id
_entity.type
_entity.pdbx_description
1 polymer ?
#
loop_
_entity_poly.entity_id
_entity_poly.type
_entity_poly.pdbx_seq_one_letter_code
_entity_poly.pdbx_strand_id
1 'polypeptide(L)'
;MSCNSGFKCHVENCKVRHDSLLHIDGIDSHVVNLAKDWNSSKVCLSIVPVRLYGLKGCLEFYALLDSGLDTSLVCEGLINQLGNKGKETSIKVATVNGTTNCSAHLTLLLISN
;
A
#
# COMPACT_ATOMS: atom_id res chain seq x y z
N MET A 1 -4.12 -22.20 -10.24
CA MET A 1 -3.22 -21.60 -9.23
C MET A 1 -3.64 -22.12 -7.87
N SER A 2 -2.82 -22.98 -7.28
CA SER A 2 -3.13 -23.73 -6.05
C SER A 2 -2.55 -22.96 -4.88
N CYS A 3 -3.38 -22.52 -3.93
CA CYS A 3 -2.94 -21.77 -2.75
C CYS A 3 -3.15 -22.61 -1.47
N ASN A 4 -2.09 -22.76 -0.68
CA ASN A 4 -1.99 -23.67 0.47
C ASN A 4 -2.33 -23.01 1.83
N SER A 5 -3.18 -21.97 1.88
CA SER A 5 -3.60 -21.38 3.16
C SER A 5 -4.73 -22.21 3.80
N GLY A 6 -4.52 -22.64 5.04
CA GLY A 6 -5.41 -23.56 5.77
C GLY A 6 -6.72 -22.98 6.29
N PHE A 7 -7.06 -21.74 5.96
CA PHE A 7 -8.22 -21.03 6.52
C PHE A 7 -9.43 -21.12 5.58
N LYS A 8 -10.60 -21.46 6.13
CA LYS A 8 -11.87 -21.52 5.41
C LYS A 8 -12.46 -20.10 5.34
N CYS A 9 -12.78 -19.61 4.13
CA CYS A 9 -13.65 -18.45 3.94
C CYS A 9 -14.97 -18.69 4.71
N HIS A 10 -15.40 -17.74 5.54
CA HIS A 10 -16.66 -17.86 6.29
C HIS A 10 -17.89 -17.37 5.49
N VAL A 11 -17.75 -17.23 4.17
CA VAL A 11 -18.83 -16.81 3.26
C VAL A 11 -19.73 -18.00 2.92
N GLU A 12 -21.04 -17.79 3.02
CA GLU A 12 -22.03 -18.84 2.73
C GLU A 12 -21.87 -19.34 1.29
N ASN A 13 -21.88 -20.67 1.12
CA ASN A 13 -21.67 -21.38 -0.15
C ASN A 13 -20.27 -21.24 -0.81
N CYS A 14 -19.30 -20.62 -0.13
CA CYS A 14 -17.89 -20.64 -0.56
C CYS A 14 -17.29 -22.04 -0.31
N LYS A 15 -17.09 -22.81 -1.39
CA LYS A 15 -16.51 -24.18 -1.32
C LYS A 15 -15.00 -24.22 -1.53
N VAL A 16 -14.38 -23.08 -1.80
CA VAL A 16 -12.96 -22.97 -2.15
C VAL A 16 -12.19 -22.47 -0.94
N ARG A 17 -11.00 -23.04 -0.66
CA ARG A 17 -10.13 -22.52 0.39
C ARG A 17 -9.37 -21.30 -0.14
N HIS A 18 -9.66 -20.15 0.46
CA HIS A 18 -9.00 -18.90 0.15
C HIS A 18 -9.21 -17.91 1.28
N ASP A 19 -8.52 -16.77 1.20
CA ASP A 19 -8.69 -15.67 2.16
C ASP A 19 -10.09 -15.05 2.01
N SER A 20 -10.76 -14.78 3.13
CA SER A 20 -12.06 -14.11 3.15
C SER A 20 -12.06 -12.75 2.45
N LEU A 21 -10.91 -12.07 2.39
CA LEU A 21 -10.79 -10.77 1.73
C LEU A 21 -10.96 -10.81 0.21
N LEU A 22 -10.95 -11.99 -0.40
CA LEU A 22 -11.17 -12.18 -1.84
C LEU A 22 -12.66 -12.24 -2.23
N HIS A 23 -13.57 -12.26 -1.26
CA HIS A 23 -14.98 -12.05 -1.52
C HIS A 23 -15.25 -10.56 -1.68
N ILE A 24 -15.31 -10.12 -2.93
CA ILE A 24 -15.79 -8.79 -3.28
C ILE A 24 -17.31 -8.94 -3.43
N ASP A 25 -18.06 -8.80 -2.34
CA ASP A 25 -19.51 -8.70 -2.43
C ASP A 25 -19.82 -7.41 -3.20
N GLY A 26 -20.67 -7.51 -4.22
CA GLY A 26 -20.92 -6.48 -5.24
C GLY A 26 -21.60 -5.19 -4.74
N ILE A 27 -21.38 -4.80 -3.49
CA ILE A 27 -21.73 -3.51 -2.93
C ILE A 27 -20.40 -2.78 -2.67
N ASP A 28 -20.09 -1.91 -3.64
CA ASP A 28 -19.02 -0.92 -3.64
C ASP A 28 -17.61 -1.43 -3.99
N SER A 29 -17.10 -0.99 -5.15
CA SER A 29 -15.76 -1.33 -5.66
C SER A 29 -14.61 -0.66 -4.89
N HIS A 30 -14.86 -0.21 -3.66
CA HIS A 30 -13.97 0.60 -2.83
C HIS A 30 -13.72 0.03 -1.43
N VAL A 31 -14.16 -1.21 -1.14
CA VAL A 31 -13.93 -1.82 0.17
C VAL A 31 -12.51 -2.41 0.25
N VAL A 32 -11.61 -1.67 0.89
CA VAL A 32 -10.31 -2.19 1.34
C VAL A 32 -10.55 -2.93 2.65
N ASN A 33 -10.59 -4.26 2.60
CA ASN A 33 -10.83 -5.06 3.80
C ASN A 33 -9.63 -4.97 4.75
N LEU A 34 -9.84 -4.29 5.88
CA LEU A 34 -8.90 -4.18 6.98
C LEU A 34 -8.97 -5.46 7.81
N ALA A 35 -7.92 -6.28 7.80
CA ALA A 35 -7.81 -7.42 8.71
C ALA A 35 -7.80 -6.90 10.15
N LYS A 36 -8.96 -6.93 10.80
CA LYS A 36 -9.16 -6.49 12.18
C LYS A 36 -9.27 -7.70 13.11
N ASP A 37 -8.37 -8.67 12.96
CA ASP A 37 -8.30 -9.79 13.89
C ASP A 37 -7.35 -9.43 15.05
N TRP A 38 -7.91 -8.70 16.02
CA TRP A 38 -7.24 -8.14 17.22
C TRP A 38 -6.58 -9.21 18.12
N ASN A 39 -6.84 -10.50 17.88
CA ASN A 39 -6.41 -11.60 18.75
C ASN A 39 -5.27 -12.47 18.19
N SER A 40 -4.63 -12.04 17.11
CA SER A 40 -3.47 -12.75 16.54
C SER A 40 -2.20 -11.92 16.70
N SER A 41 -1.06 -12.57 16.92
CA SER A 41 0.29 -11.96 16.94
C SER A 41 0.74 -11.40 15.57
N LYS A 42 -0.22 -11.07 14.69
CA LYS A 42 0.02 -10.65 13.32
C LYS A 42 0.02 -9.13 13.25
N VAL A 43 1.04 -8.59 12.60
CA VAL A 43 1.09 -7.18 12.22
C VAL A 43 0.12 -6.97 11.05
N CYS A 44 -0.87 -6.10 11.24
CA CYS A 44 -1.80 -5.70 10.18
C CYS A 44 -1.44 -4.28 9.74
N LEU A 45 -0.96 -4.13 8.51
CA LEU A 45 -0.73 -2.83 7.89
C LEU A 45 -2.01 -2.35 7.20
N SER A 46 -2.32 -1.06 7.32
CA SER A 46 -3.51 -0.48 6.70
C SER A 46 -3.20 -0.05 5.27
N ILE A 47 -4.15 -0.24 4.36
CA ILE A 47 -4.07 0.32 3.02
C ILE A 47 -5.11 1.44 2.95
N VAL A 48 -4.69 2.64 2.55
CA VAL A 48 -5.54 3.84 2.53
C VAL A 48 -5.57 4.44 1.12
N PRO A 49 -6.75 4.84 0.60
CA PRO A 49 -6.80 5.62 -0.64
C PRO A 49 -6.15 6.98 -0.39
N VAL A 50 -5.32 7.44 -1.31
CA VAL A 50 -4.67 8.73 -1.27
C VAL A 50 -4.77 9.41 -2.63
N ARG A 51 -4.90 10.73 -2.59
CA ARG A 51 -4.79 11.57 -3.78
C ARG A 51 -3.53 12.42 -3.67
N LEU A 52 -2.63 12.28 -4.63
CA LEU A 52 -1.45 13.13 -4.78
C LEU A 52 -1.70 14.22 -5.81
N TYR A 53 -1.21 15.42 -5.53
CA TYR A 53 -1.23 16.55 -6.46
C TYR A 53 0.18 16.93 -6.90
N GLY A 54 0.29 17.27 -8.19
CA GLY A 54 1.52 17.74 -8.81
C GLY A 54 1.26 18.75 -9.92
N LEU A 55 2.33 19.15 -10.61
CA LEU A 55 2.29 20.21 -11.61
C LEU A 55 1.40 19.86 -12.83
N LYS A 56 1.26 18.58 -13.15
CA LYS A 56 0.47 18.10 -14.30
C LYS A 56 -0.92 17.57 -13.93
N GLY A 57 -1.32 17.63 -12.67
CA GLY A 57 -2.63 17.18 -12.21
C GLY A 57 -2.56 16.38 -10.92
N CYS A 58 -3.49 15.44 -10.76
CA CYS A 58 -3.57 14.57 -9.59
C CYS A 58 -3.58 13.09 -9.97
N LEU A 59 -3.10 12.25 -9.05
CA LEU A 59 -3.18 10.79 -9.15
C LEU A 59 -3.86 10.24 -7.90
N GLU A 60 -4.74 9.28 -8.11
CA GLU A 60 -5.38 8.52 -7.03
C GLU A 60 -4.80 7.11 -7.01
N PHE A 61 -4.39 6.65 -5.83
CA PHE A 61 -3.91 5.29 -5.63
C PHE A 61 -4.08 4.88 -4.17
N TYR A 62 -3.70 3.66 -3.86
CA TYR A 62 -3.72 3.14 -2.50
C TYR A 62 -2.30 3.11 -1.94
N ALA A 63 -2.11 3.69 -0.75
CA ALA A 63 -0.86 3.69 -0.03
C ALA A 63 -0.89 2.71 1.14
N LEU A 64 0.26 2.08 1.42
CA LEU A 64 0.46 1.30 2.63
C LEU A 64 0.79 2.26 3.78
N LEU A 65 -0.05 2.30 4.80
CA LEU A 65 0.19 3.04 6.03
C LEU A 65 1.04 2.17 6.96
N ASP A 66 2.34 2.47 6.99
CA ASP A 66 3.33 1.80 7.80
C ASP A 66 3.93 2.79 8.82
N SER A 67 3.60 2.61 10.10
CA SER A 67 4.11 3.43 11.19
C SER A 67 5.60 3.18 11.49
N GLY A 68 6.21 2.16 10.89
CA GLY A 68 7.63 1.89 10.98
C GLY A 68 8.49 2.68 10.00
N LEU A 69 7.89 3.45 9.10
CA LEU A 69 8.61 4.32 8.18
C LEU A 69 8.74 5.75 8.72
N ASP A 70 9.97 6.28 8.73
CA ASP A 70 10.23 7.68 9.08
C ASP A 70 9.82 8.67 7.98
N THR A 71 9.55 8.17 6.77
CA THR A 71 9.19 8.97 5.60
C THR A 71 8.30 8.20 4.63
N SER A 72 7.52 8.92 3.82
CA SER A 72 6.71 8.33 2.76
C SER A 72 7.57 8.02 1.53
N LEU A 73 7.36 6.84 0.93
CA LEU A 73 8.04 6.40 -0.28
C LEU A 73 7.05 6.29 -1.43
N VAL A 74 7.48 6.67 -2.62
CA VAL A 74 6.67 6.65 -3.84
C VAL A 74 7.56 6.29 -5.02
N CYS A 75 7.05 5.46 -5.92
CA CYS A 75 7.79 5.09 -7.12
C CYS A 75 7.98 6.30 -8.03
N GLU A 76 9.19 6.47 -8.57
CA GLU A 76 9.55 7.57 -9.47
C GLU A 76 8.59 7.69 -10.67
N GLY A 77 8.13 6.56 -11.21
CA GLY A 77 7.16 6.53 -12.30
C GLY A 77 5.85 7.28 -12.01
N LEU A 78 5.36 7.27 -10.75
CA LEU A 78 4.16 8.02 -10.34
C LEU A 78 4.46 9.52 -10.23
N ILE A 79 5.65 9.87 -9.76
CA ILE A 79 6.10 11.26 -9.64
C ILE A 79 6.30 11.90 -11.02
N ASN A 80 6.82 11.14 -11.97
CA ASN A 80 6.98 11.56 -13.36
C ASN A 80 5.64 11.85 -14.03
N GLN A 81 4.59 11.07 -13.72
CA GLN A 81 3.22 11.32 -14.20
C GLN A 81 2.63 12.61 -13.63
N LEU A 82 2.91 12.91 -12.36
CA LEU A 82 2.53 14.18 -11.72
C LEU A 82 3.30 15.39 -12.27
N GLY A 83 4.34 15.16 -13.08
CA GLY A 83 5.18 16.21 -13.67
C GLY A 83 6.13 16.86 -12.69
N ASN A 84 6.30 16.28 -11.51
CA ASN A 84 7.24 16.75 -10.51
C ASN A 84 8.62 16.18 -10.82
N LYS A 85 9.67 16.98 -10.61
CA LYS A 85 11.06 16.50 -10.63
C LYS A 85 11.68 16.85 -9.28
N GLY A 86 11.91 15.83 -8.46
CA GLY A 86 12.63 16.02 -7.21
C GLY A 86 14.12 16.24 -7.45
N LYS A 87 14.82 16.67 -6.41
CA LYS A 87 16.29 16.71 -6.43
C LYS A 87 16.82 15.29 -6.22
N GLU A 88 17.66 14.82 -7.14
CA GLU A 88 18.36 13.56 -6.95
C GLU A 88 19.31 13.66 -5.75
N THR A 89 19.17 12.71 -4.83
CA THR A 89 19.94 12.64 -3.59
C THR A 89 20.20 11.17 -3.27
N SER A 90 21.40 10.90 -2.76
CA SER A 90 21.70 9.61 -2.13
C SER A 90 21.08 9.57 -0.74
N ILE A 91 20.15 8.63 -0.51
CA ILE A 91 19.56 8.36 0.79
C ILE A 91 20.03 7.00 1.32
N LYS A 92 20.12 6.91 2.63
CA LYS A 92 20.40 5.64 3.33
C LYS A 92 19.07 5.03 3.78
N VAL A 93 18.75 3.84 3.28
CA VAL A 93 17.52 3.11 3.60
C VAL A 93 17.87 1.90 4.44
N ALA A 94 17.40 1.90 5.68
CA ALA A 94 17.44 0.75 6.57
C ALA A 94 16.15 -0.06 6.42
N THR A 95 16.29 -1.35 6.16
CA THR A 95 15.18 -2.31 6.04
C THR A 95 15.41 -3.46 7.02
N VAL A 96 14.43 -4.36 7.14
CA VAL A 96 14.59 -5.62 7.89
C VAL A 96 15.75 -6.48 7.39
N ASN A 97 16.17 -6.30 6.13
CA ASN A 97 17.28 -7.04 5.51
C ASN A 97 18.64 -6.32 5.63
N GLY A 98 18.70 -5.21 6.37
CA GLY A 98 19.90 -4.39 6.52
C GLY A 98 19.78 -3.04 5.84
N THR A 99 20.90 -2.34 5.76
CA THR A 99 20.95 -0.93 5.31
C THR A 99 21.69 -0.78 3.99
N THR A 100 21.13 -0.01 3.07
CA THR A 100 21.73 0.28 1.76
C THR A 100 21.65 1.77 1.45
N ASN A 101 22.55 2.25 0.58
CA ASN A 101 22.42 3.56 -0.03
C ASN A 101 21.70 3.41 -1.37
N CYS A 102 20.75 4.30 -1.65
CA CYS A 102 20.04 4.33 -2.92
C CYS A 102 19.87 5.77 -3.42
N SER A 103 19.82 5.93 -4.74
CA SER A 103 19.45 7.22 -5.35
C SER A 103 17.94 7.38 -5.26
N ALA A 104 17.49 8.55 -4.83
CA ALA A 104 16.09 8.91 -4.73
C ALA A 104 15.88 10.38 -5.07
N HIS A 105 14.65 10.73 -5.46
CA HIS A 105 14.25 12.11 -5.72
C HIS A 105 13.40 12.66 -4.57
N LEU A 106 13.96 13.59 -3.79
CA LEU A 106 13.21 14.28 -2.75
C LEU A 106 12.23 15.26 -3.38
N THR A 107 10.94 15.05 -3.12
CA THR A 107 9.83 15.85 -3.65
C THR A 107 8.84 16.16 -2.55
N LEU A 108 8.40 17.42 -2.44
CA LEU A 108 7.27 17.78 -1.61
C LEU A 108 5.98 17.40 -2.34
N LEU A 109 5.14 16.59 -1.70
CA LEU A 109 3.84 16.20 -2.21
C LEU A 109 2.76 16.67 -1.24
N LEU A 110 1.67 17.20 -1.79
CA LEU A 110 0.45 17.41 -1.02
C LEU A 110 -0.36 16.12 -1.08
N ILE A 111 -0.56 15.52 0.09
CA ILE A 111 -1.38 14.31 0.28
C ILE A 111 -2.70 14.77 0.90
N SER A 112 -3.82 14.53 0.23
CA SER A 112 -5.15 14.70 0.82
C SER A 112 -5.79 13.34 1.07
N ASN A 113 -6.39 13.19 2.25
CA ASN A 113 -7.34 12.11 2.57
C ASN A 113 -8.77 12.60 2.34
#